data_AF-A0A4S2JRD2-F1
#
_entry.id   AF-A0A4S2JRD2-F1
#
_cell.length_a   1.000
_cell.length_b   1.000
_cell.length_c   1.000
_cell.angle_alpha   90.00
_cell.angle_beta   90.00
_cell.angle_gamma   90.00
#
_symmetry.space_group_name_H-M   'P 1'
#
loop_
_entity.id
_entity.type
_entity.pdbx_description
1 polymer ?
#
loop_
_entity_poly.entity_id
_entity_poly.type
_entity_poly.pdbx_seq_one_letter_code
_entity_poly.pdbx_strand_id
1 'polypeptide(L)'
;MIVMPFFMDQKSNTEILVTKGVGVYLDIKTLSAQSLLHAIEEVLYNESYTRNMKRLSSEFRDRPIPPLDLAVWSIEYTARHPNGTLVTPLRSQSWVEQNLIDVYAFLFFNFFIILLSIFFVIKLFINFCYNYMYTAVKLSKSKQA
;
A
#
# COMPACT_ATOMS: atom_id res chain seq x y z
N MET A 1 -7.18 25.12 -0.78
CA MET A 1 -6.74 25.09 -2.20
C MET A 1 -7.90 24.56 -3.03
N ILE A 2 -8.12 25.07 -4.24
CA ILE A 2 -9.10 24.51 -5.18
C ILE A 2 -8.32 23.75 -6.25
N VAL A 3 -8.66 22.48 -6.50
CA VAL A 3 -7.90 21.60 -7.37
C VAL A 3 -8.80 21.03 -8.46
N MET A 4 -8.37 21.21 -9.70
CA MET A 4 -9.02 20.70 -10.91
C MET A 4 -8.04 19.75 -11.62
N PRO A 5 -8.04 18.45 -11.29
CA PRO A 5 -7.04 17.52 -11.83
C PRO A 5 -7.36 17.14 -13.28
N PHE A 6 -6.41 17.38 -14.19
CA PHE A 6 -6.58 17.10 -15.61
C PHE A 6 -6.05 15.72 -16.01
N PHE A 7 -4.84 15.36 -15.56
CA PHE A 7 -4.18 14.12 -15.96
C PHE A 7 -3.14 13.65 -14.93
N MET A 8 -2.72 12.39 -15.08
CA MET A 8 -1.63 11.73 -14.33
C MET A 8 -1.82 11.81 -12.80
N ASP A 9 -0.79 12.27 -12.10
CA ASP A 9 -0.64 12.28 -10.65
C ASP A 9 -1.55 13.30 -9.97
N GLN A 10 -2.08 14.28 -10.70
CA GLN A 10 -2.97 15.29 -10.14
C GLN A 10 -4.19 14.66 -9.47
N LYS A 11 -4.73 13.55 -9.99
CA LYS A 11 -5.90 12.89 -9.38
C LYS A 11 -5.56 12.37 -7.98
N SER A 12 -4.48 11.61 -7.85
CA SER A 12 -4.02 11.07 -6.57
C SER A 12 -3.59 12.18 -5.61
N ASN A 13 -2.88 13.20 -6.11
CA ASN A 13 -2.49 14.36 -5.31
C ASN A 13 -3.72 15.13 -4.79
N THR A 14 -4.78 15.24 -5.61
CA THR A 14 -6.03 15.87 -5.19
C THR A 14 -6.70 15.09 -4.07
N GLU A 15 -6.78 13.77 -4.18
CA GLU A 15 -7.35 12.91 -3.14
C GLU A 15 -6.61 13.07 -1.81
N ILE A 16 -5.27 13.17 -1.85
CA ILE A 16 -4.46 13.45 -0.66
C ILE A 16 -4.80 14.82 -0.05
N LEU A 17 -4.92 15.88 -0.87
CA LEU A 17 -5.24 17.23 -0.39
C LEU A 17 -6.65 17.32 0.20
N VAL A 18 -7.63 16.66 -0.42
CA VAL A 18 -9.01 16.59 0.08
C VAL A 18 -9.06 15.81 1.39
N THR A 19 -8.40 14.64 1.46
CA THR A 19 -8.33 13.81 2.67
C THR A 19 -7.65 14.55 3.83
N LYS A 20 -6.65 15.39 3.54
CA LYS A 20 -5.99 16.26 4.53
C LYS A 20 -6.81 17.50 4.91
N GLY A 21 -7.97 17.72 4.31
CA GLY A 21 -8.83 18.88 4.58
C GLY A 21 -8.17 20.21 4.19
N VAL A 22 -7.33 20.21 3.15
CA VAL A 22 -6.63 21.39 2.64
C VAL A 22 -6.98 21.72 1.19
N GLY A 23 -7.76 20.84 0.55
CA GLY A 23 -8.18 20.93 -0.84
C GLY A 23 -9.68 20.76 -1.03
N VAL A 24 -10.23 21.45 -2.03
CA VAL A 24 -11.56 21.19 -2.60
C VAL A 24 -11.34 20.65 -4.01
N TYR A 25 -11.94 19.50 -4.30
CA TYR A 25 -11.92 18.90 -5.63
C TYR A 25 -13.02 19.50 -6.50
N LEU A 26 -12.66 19.91 -7.71
CA LEU A 26 -13.60 20.26 -8.77
C LEU A 26 -13.36 19.37 -9.99
N ASP A 27 -14.41 18.73 -10.47
CA ASP A 27 -14.37 17.97 -11.71
C ASP A 27 -14.53 18.91 -12.91
N ILE A 28 -13.52 18.93 -13.77
CA ILE A 28 -13.48 19.76 -14.99
C ILE A 28 -14.65 19.45 -15.92
N LYS A 29 -15.14 18.21 -15.94
CA LYS A 29 -16.23 17.80 -16.84
C LYS A 29 -17.59 18.33 -16.41
N THR A 30 -17.76 18.62 -15.12
CA THR A 30 -19.02 19.08 -14.52
C THR A 30 -18.91 20.49 -13.94
N LEU A 31 -17.79 21.18 -14.21
CA LEU A 31 -17.49 22.51 -13.72
C LEU A 31 -18.55 23.53 -14.16
N SER A 32 -18.94 24.38 -13.23
CA SER A 32 -19.91 25.46 -13.44
C SER A 32 -19.51 26.70 -12.64
N ALA A 33 -20.04 27.87 -13.00
CA ALA A 33 -19.81 29.09 -12.23
C ALA A 33 -20.23 28.92 -10.75
N GLN A 34 -21.33 28.20 -10.51
CA GLN A 34 -21.84 27.94 -9.16
C GLN A 34 -20.91 27.03 -8.35
N SER A 35 -20.41 25.94 -8.94
CA SER A 35 -19.49 25.03 -8.25
C SER A 35 -18.14 25.70 -7.95
N LEU A 36 -17.66 26.55 -8.85
CA LEU A 36 -16.46 27.34 -8.63
C LEU A 36 -16.66 28.38 -7.51
N LEU A 37 -17.77 29.12 -7.53
CA LEU A 37 -18.11 30.09 -6.50
C LEU A 37 -18.17 29.42 -5.12
N HIS A 38 -18.87 28.29 -5.03
CA HIS A 38 -18.95 27.52 -3.79
C HIS A 38 -17.58 27.07 -3.28
N ALA A 39 -16.71 26.56 -4.16
CA ALA A 39 -15.36 26.15 -3.76
C ALA A 39 -14.49 27.33 -3.27
N ILE A 40 -14.67 28.53 -3.84
CA ILE A 40 -14.01 29.76 -3.40
C ILE A 40 -14.51 30.16 -2.01
N GLU A 41 -15.82 30.22 -1.82
CA GLU A 41 -16.42 30.56 -0.52
C GLU A 41 -16.01 29.56 0.56
N GLU A 42 -16.01 28.27 0.24
CA GLU A 42 -15.59 27.22 1.16
C GLU A 42 -14.13 27.42 1.62
N VAL A 43 -13.20 27.64 0.69
CA VAL A 43 -11.78 27.84 1.06
C VAL A 43 -11.54 29.17 1.79
N LEU A 44 -12.32 30.21 1.50
CA LEU A 44 -12.15 31.54 2.10
C LEU A 44 -12.78 31.65 3.50
N TYR A 45 -13.98 31.13 3.68
CA TYR A 45 -14.77 31.35 4.90
C TYR A 45 -14.73 30.18 5.88
N ASN A 46 -14.38 28.97 5.45
CA ASN A 46 -14.17 27.86 6.37
C ASN A 46 -12.71 27.87 6.88
N GLU A 47 -12.54 28.34 8.12
CA GLU A 47 -11.21 28.46 8.75
C GLU A 47 -10.45 27.12 8.87
N SER A 48 -11.14 25.98 8.79
CA SER A 48 -10.49 24.66 8.87
C SER A 48 -9.45 24.49 7.77
N TYR A 49 -9.69 24.99 6.55
CA TYR A 49 -8.72 24.92 5.46
C TYR A 49 -7.43 25.68 5.79
N THR A 50 -7.55 26.90 6.33
CA THR A 50 -6.39 27.69 6.73
C THR A 50 -5.65 27.04 7.88
N ARG A 51 -6.36 26.51 8.88
CA ARG A 51 -5.77 25.82 10.03
C ARG A 51 -5.01 24.57 9.60
N ASN A 52 -5.64 23.72 8.79
CA ASN A 52 -5.05 22.49 8.28
C ASN A 52 -3.87 22.81 7.36
N MET A 53 -3.95 23.85 6.54
CA MET A 53 -2.86 24.27 5.66
C MET A 53 -1.65 24.77 6.47
N LYS A 54 -1.87 25.53 7.55
CA LYS A 54 -0.80 25.95 8.46
C LYS A 54 -0.10 24.75 9.11
N ARG A 55 -0.88 23.78 9.58
CA ARG A 55 -0.35 22.51 10.14
C ARG A 55 0.44 21.72 9.09
N LEU A 56 -0.13 21.52 7.90
CA LEU A 56 0.55 20.83 6.80
C LEU A 56 1.85 21.55 6.41
N SER A 57 1.84 22.89 6.42
CA SER A 57 3.00 23.71 6.14
C SER A 57 4.09 23.58 7.21
N SER A 58 3.73 23.49 8.50
CA SER A 58 4.70 23.24 9.56
C SER A 58 5.29 21.83 9.44
N GLU A 59 4.47 20.81 9.21
CA GLU A 59 4.93 19.43 9.01
C GLU A 59 5.88 19.32 7.80
N PHE A 60 5.58 20.00 6.69
CA PHE A 60 6.45 20.00 5.50
C PHE A 60 7.81 20.69 5.72
N ARG A 61 7.83 21.73 6.57
CA ARG A 61 9.05 22.47 6.91
C ARG A 61 9.86 21.77 8.01
N ASP A 62 9.22 20.93 8.81
CA ASP A 62 9.86 20.14 9.86
C ASP A 62 10.60 18.95 9.24
N ARG A 63 11.82 19.21 8.83
CA ARG A 63 12.67 18.23 8.14
C ARG A 63 14.11 18.40 8.61
N PRO A 64 14.89 17.31 8.70
CA PRO A 64 16.22 17.35 9.31
C PRO A 64 17.24 18.16 8.48
N ILE A 65 17.02 18.31 7.17
CA ILE A 65 17.94 19.02 6.27
C ILE A 65 17.17 20.10 5.49
N PRO A 66 17.58 21.38 5.58
CA PRO A 66 17.01 22.45 4.77
C PRO A 66 17.06 22.16 3.26
N PRO A 67 16.13 22.68 2.45
CA PRO A 67 16.07 22.38 1.01
C PRO A 67 17.28 22.83 0.23
N LEU A 68 17.80 24.00 0.59
CA LEU A 68 18.97 24.52 -0.06
C LEU A 68 20.19 23.64 0.24
N ASP A 69 20.41 23.31 1.52
CA ASP A 69 21.54 22.48 1.94
C ASP A 69 21.47 21.08 1.33
N LEU A 70 20.28 20.47 1.29
CA LEU A 70 20.07 19.19 0.63
C LEU A 70 20.39 19.26 -0.88
N ALA A 71 20.00 20.36 -1.55
CA ALA A 71 20.28 20.57 -2.96
C ALA A 71 21.79 20.75 -3.22
N VAL A 72 22.47 21.57 -2.42
CA VAL A 72 23.92 21.76 -2.48
C VAL A 72 24.63 20.42 -2.29
N TRP A 73 24.27 19.69 -1.24
CA TRP A 73 24.83 18.36 -0.98
C TRP A 73 24.60 17.41 -2.16
N SER A 74 23.41 17.40 -2.76
CA SER A 74 23.08 16.53 -3.90
C SER A 74 23.92 16.87 -5.14
N ILE A 75 24.16 18.15 -5.39
CA ILE A 75 25.03 18.62 -6.49
C ILE A 75 26.48 18.17 -6.23
N GLU A 76 27.02 18.42 -5.04
CA GLU A 76 28.37 18.01 -4.67
C GLU A 76 28.55 16.49 -4.69
N TYR A 77 27.55 15.75 -4.23
CA TYR A 77 27.55 14.29 -4.28
C TYR A 77 27.64 13.79 -5.72
N THR A 78 26.82 14.35 -6.61
CA THR A 78 26.79 13.99 -8.03
C THR A 78 28.12 14.35 -8.71
N ALA A 79 28.70 15.50 -8.38
CA ALA A 79 30.00 15.92 -8.90
C ALA A 79 31.15 14.98 -8.46
N ARG A 80 31.13 14.51 -7.21
CA ARG A 80 32.13 13.55 -6.69
C ARG A 80 31.94 12.13 -7.24
N HIS A 81 30.73 11.76 -7.65
CA HIS A 81 30.39 10.43 -8.12
C HIS A 81 29.77 10.51 -9.53
N PRO A 82 30.57 10.77 -10.57
CA PRO A 82 30.06 10.97 -11.93
C PRO A 82 29.33 9.74 -12.51
N ASN A 83 29.63 8.55 -11.99
CA ASN A 83 28.94 7.30 -12.34
C ASN A 83 27.95 6.84 -11.26
N GLY A 84 27.79 7.62 -10.18
CA GLY A 84 26.81 7.37 -9.13
C GLY A 84 25.43 7.88 -9.53
N THR A 85 24.39 7.32 -8.94
CA THR A 85 23.01 7.74 -9.19
C THR A 85 22.32 8.11 -7.89
N LEU A 86 21.69 9.30 -7.87
CA LEU A 86 20.74 9.70 -6.84
C LEU A 86 19.29 9.31 -7.21
N VAL A 87 19.11 8.65 -8.36
CA VAL A 87 17.80 8.20 -8.82
C VAL A 87 17.38 7.00 -7.99
N THR A 88 16.11 6.99 -7.57
CA THR A 88 15.53 5.85 -6.85
C THR A 88 15.75 4.56 -7.66
N PRO A 89 16.19 3.46 -7.01
CA PRO A 89 16.35 2.16 -7.65
C PRO A 89 15.08 1.65 -8.36
N LEU A 90 13.90 2.14 -7.94
CA LEU A 90 12.60 1.88 -8.56
C LEU A 90 12.58 2.14 -10.08
N ARG A 91 13.38 3.11 -10.57
CA ARG A 91 13.39 3.46 -12.00
C ARG A 91 13.92 2.33 -12.89
N SER A 92 14.88 1.55 -12.39
CA SER A 92 15.47 0.42 -13.12
C SER A 92 14.81 -0.92 -12.81
N GLN A 93 13.85 -0.96 -11.88
CA GLN A 93 13.17 -2.18 -11.50
C GLN A 93 12.18 -2.62 -12.57
N SER A 94 12.12 -3.92 -12.82
CA SER A 94 11.12 -4.55 -13.67
C SER A 94 9.72 -4.48 -13.05
N TRP A 95 8.67 -4.66 -13.85
CA TRP A 95 7.28 -4.69 -13.36
C TRP A 95 7.08 -5.76 -12.27
N VAL A 96 7.80 -6.88 -12.36
CA VAL A 96 7.77 -7.98 -11.38
C VAL A 96 8.29 -7.51 -10.02
N GLU A 97 9.44 -6.83 -10.01
CA GLU A 97 10.06 -6.31 -8.78
C GLU A 97 9.25 -5.18 -8.17
N GLN A 98 8.73 -4.26 -8.99
CA GLN A 98 7.90 -3.14 -8.52
C GLN A 98 6.61 -3.63 -7.83
N ASN A 99 6.08 -4.78 -8.25
CA ASN A 99 4.87 -5.37 -7.69
C ASN A 99 5.15 -6.56 -6.75
N LEU A 100 6.41 -6.84 -6.42
CA LEU A 100 6.83 -7.91 -5.49
C LEU A 100 6.23 -9.29 -5.81
N ILE A 101 6.10 -9.61 -7.11
CA ILE A 101 5.39 -10.82 -7.57
C ILE A 101 6.09 -12.10 -7.10
N ASP A 102 7.41 -12.10 -7.05
CA ASP A 102 8.23 -13.19 -6.53
C ASP A 102 7.95 -13.46 -5.04
N VAL A 103 7.81 -12.41 -4.24
CA VAL A 103 7.44 -12.51 -2.82
C VAL A 103 6.03 -13.09 -2.66
N TYR A 104 5.04 -12.60 -3.42
CA TYR A 104 3.70 -13.14 -3.38
C TYR A 104 3.65 -14.60 -3.82
N ALA A 105 4.39 -14.98 -4.85
CA ALA A 105 4.50 -16.36 -5.31
C ALA A 105 5.11 -17.26 -4.22
N PHE A 106 6.17 -16.82 -3.56
CA PHE A 106 6.78 -17.55 -2.45
C PHE A 106 5.81 -17.72 -1.27
N LEU A 107 5.11 -16.66 -0.87
CA LEU A 107 4.11 -16.73 0.21
C LEU A 107 2.96 -17.67 -0.14
N PHE A 108 2.43 -17.59 -1.36
CA PHE A 108 1.36 -18.45 -1.84
C PHE A 108 1.78 -19.93 -1.90
N PHE A 109 3.00 -20.20 -2.35
CA PHE A 109 3.56 -21.55 -2.40
C PHE A 109 3.70 -22.16 -1.00
N ASN A 110 4.24 -21.40 -0.04
CA ASN A 110 4.34 -21.85 1.36
C ASN A 110 2.97 -22.11 1.97
N PHE A 111 2.01 -21.21 1.74
CA PHE A 111 0.63 -21.38 2.18
C PHE A 111 0.03 -22.68 1.65
N PHE A 112 0.24 -22.99 0.36
CA PHE A 112 -0.24 -24.22 -0.25
C PHE A 112 0.42 -25.48 0.34
N ILE A 113 1.74 -25.45 0.59
CA ILE A 113 2.44 -26.56 1.26
C ILE A 113 1.84 -26.82 2.64
N ILE A 114 1.63 -25.79 3.44
CA ILE A 114 1.07 -25.92 4.80
C ILE A 114 -0.32 -26.57 4.74
N LEU A 115 -1.18 -26.10 3.83
CA LEU A 115 -2.52 -26.69 3.63
C LEU A 115 -2.45 -28.16 3.22
N LEU A 116 -1.56 -28.51 2.29
CA LEU A 116 -1.36 -29.90 1.89
C LEU A 116 -0.85 -30.76 3.05
N SER A 117 0.13 -30.28 3.81
CA SER A 117 0.66 -30.98 4.98
C SER A 117 -0.45 -31.26 6.01
N ILE A 118 -1.29 -30.26 6.33
CA ILE A 118 -2.44 -30.44 7.22
C ILE A 118 -3.41 -31.49 6.67
N PHE A 119 -3.75 -31.40 5.38
CA PHE A 119 -4.64 -32.37 4.73
C PHE A 119 -4.10 -33.81 4.81
N PHE A 120 -2.81 -34.02 4.53
CA PHE A 120 -2.17 -35.32 4.63
C PHE A 120 -2.13 -35.85 6.06
N VAL A 121 -1.82 -35.00 7.04
CA VAL A 121 -1.84 -35.37 8.47
C VAL A 121 -3.24 -35.82 8.90
N ILE A 122 -4.29 -35.08 8.51
CA ILE A 122 -5.68 -35.46 8.80
C ILE A 122 -6.03 -36.79 8.14
N LYS A 123 -5.67 -36.98 6.86
CA LYS A 123 -5.95 -38.23 6.14
C LYS A 123 -5.25 -39.43 6.79
N LEU A 124 -3.99 -39.27 7.19
CA LEU A 124 -3.23 -40.29 7.92
C LEU A 124 -3.90 -40.62 9.25
N PHE A 125 -4.32 -39.60 10.01
CA PHE A 125 -5.01 -39.77 11.28
C PHE A 125 -6.33 -40.53 11.12
N ILE A 126 -7.16 -40.16 10.14
CA ILE A 126 -8.43 -40.86 9.84
C ILE A 126 -8.16 -42.33 9.46
N ASN A 127 -7.19 -42.60 8.59
CA ASN A 127 -6.86 -43.98 8.19
C ASN A 127 -6.34 -44.80 9.38
N PHE A 128 -5.53 -44.19 10.24
CA PHE A 128 -5.07 -44.81 11.48
C PHE A 128 -6.24 -45.16 12.40
N CYS A 129 -7.15 -44.21 12.66
CA CYS A 129 -8.36 -44.45 13.46
C CYS A 129 -9.25 -45.55 12.85
N TYR A 130 -9.43 -45.55 11.53
CA TYR A 130 -10.20 -46.57 10.83
C TYR A 130 -9.59 -47.98 10.98
N ASN A 131 -8.28 -48.11 10.74
CA ASN A 131 -7.56 -49.38 10.88
C ASN A 131 -7.55 -49.89 12.32
N TYR A 132 -7.39 -48.98 13.28
CA TYR A 132 -7.47 -49.30 14.70
C TYR A 132 -8.86 -49.85 15.06
N MET A 133 -9.93 -49.16 14.64
CA MET A 133 -11.30 -49.60 14.89
C MET A 133 -11.62 -50.93 14.21
N TYR A 134 -11.21 -51.12 12.96
CA TYR A 134 -11.36 -52.40 12.24
C TYR A 134 -10.68 -53.55 12.99
N THR A 135 -9.45 -53.33 13.46
CA THR A 135 -8.68 -54.34 14.22
C THR A 135 -9.36 -54.65 15.56
N ALA A 136 -9.81 -53.62 16.28
CA ALA A 136 -10.51 -53.77 17.55
C ALA A 136 -11.83 -54.56 17.41
N VAL A 137 -12.64 -54.25 16.38
CA VAL A 137 -13.90 -54.98 16.10
C VAL A 137 -13.62 -56.44 15.73
N LYS A 138 -12.59 -56.71 14.92
CA LYS A 138 -12.20 -58.09 14.56
C LYS A 138 -11.81 -58.91 15.78
N LEU A 139 -11.03 -58.33 16.70
CA LEU A 139 -10.62 -58.96 17.96
C LEU A 139 -11.81 -59.21 18.92
N SER A 140 -12.80 -58.32 18.92
CA SER A 140 -14.03 -58.52 19.71
C SER A 140 -14.86 -59.69 19.18
N LYS A 141 -15.04 -59.81 17.85
CA LYS A 141 -15.82 -60.90 17.25
C LYS A 141 -15.16 -62.27 17.43
N SER A 142 -13.83 -62.35 17.41
CA SER A 142 -13.13 -63.63 17.65
C SER A 142 -13.19 -64.13 19.09
N LYS A 143 -13.53 -63.26 20.05
CA LYS A 143 -13.68 -63.64 21.48
C LYS A 143 -15.09 -64.13 21.84
N GLN A 144 -16.09 -63.91 20.98
CA GLN A 144 -17.49 -64.28 21.22
C GLN A 144 -17.94 -65.54 20.47
N ALA A 145 -17.07 -66.12 19.62
CA ALA A 145 -17.24 -67.43 18.98
C ALA A 145 -16.46 -68.48 19.76
#